data_AF-D8TSW3-F1
#
_entry.id   AF-D8TSW3-F1
#
_cell.length_a   1.000
_cell.length_b   1.000
_cell.length_c   1.000
_cell.angle_alpha   90.00
_cell.angle_beta   90.00
_cell.angle_gamma   90.00
#
_symmetry.space_group_name_H-M   'P 1'
#
loop_
_entity.id
_entity.type
_entity.pdbx_description
1 polymer ?
#
loop_
_entity_poly.entity_id
_entity_poly.type
_entity_poly.pdbx_seq_one_letter_code
_entity_poly.pdbx_strand_id
1 'polypeptide(L)'
;MSALASIQSNHDFHDTLLGTEQAILRFPPGRFRAGPKSPTHAELLRVIAGDNGHVSESELNSELGRAMALMNGQCASKNGPSSEMVLANSLWTRGMTLKKAYATASEAINGAKDINDWVEGATRGMIKDLIQTEKHSEHTALGNVHNCCDLGHGLEPAWLTQQGEFTTHSGQPKMVPMMHQLFDGPAKTLKGVRKEGLYDAISLPYKGDVFSAVALLPAVGVDMATAFEDWARGPQEFQPIRRVKIVMPKFKVSSQLSLKPVLKEMGVEVAFTVAADFTRMADGGLFISDVVHKAVVEVDEEGTVAAAATAVMMLRCVPAPPEEIIFNRPFAFMIYHNPTNLPAFVGVVHDPVAA
;
A
#
# COMPACT_ATOMS: atom_id res chain seq x y z
N MET A 1 -11.47 -0.71 -5.15
CA MET A 1 -11.38 0.76 -5.23
C MET A 1 -12.66 1.42 -4.69
N SER A 2 -13.87 1.11 -5.19
CA SER A 2 -15.15 1.67 -4.65
C SER A 2 -15.35 1.44 -3.13
N ALA A 3 -15.21 0.19 -2.67
CA ALA A 3 -15.25 -0.13 -1.24
C ALA A 3 -14.13 0.55 -0.41
N LEU A 4 -13.03 0.97 -1.06
CA LEU A 4 -11.89 1.60 -0.40
C LEU A 4 -12.14 3.09 -0.15
N ALA A 5 -12.79 3.75 -1.11
CA ALA A 5 -13.23 5.14 -0.97
C ALA A 5 -14.26 5.29 0.17
N SER A 6 -15.19 4.34 0.30
CA SER A 6 -16.18 4.33 1.38
C SER A 6 -15.60 4.09 2.78
N ILE A 7 -14.43 3.44 2.90
CA ILE A 7 -13.75 3.23 4.19
C ILE A 7 -13.00 4.51 4.59
N GLN A 8 -12.35 5.17 3.63
CA GLN A 8 -11.65 6.43 3.87
C GLN A 8 -12.59 7.62 4.16
N SER A 9 -13.86 7.57 3.73
CA SER A 9 -14.83 8.64 3.98
C SER A 9 -15.48 8.61 5.38
N ASN A 10 -15.52 7.44 6.04
CA ASN A 10 -16.33 7.22 7.24
C ASN A 10 -15.55 7.22 8.57
N HIS A 11 -14.23 7.28 8.53
CA HIS A 11 -13.37 7.21 9.72
C HIS A 11 -12.17 8.12 9.55
N ASP A 12 -11.68 8.66 10.67
CA ASP A 12 -10.35 9.28 10.82
C ASP A 12 -9.24 8.23 10.66
N PHE A 13 -9.26 7.50 9.55
CA PHE A 13 -8.21 6.58 9.16
C PHE A 13 -7.03 7.41 8.66
N HIS A 14 -6.26 7.88 9.63
CA HIS A 14 -4.87 8.27 9.41
C HIS A 14 -4.18 7.08 8.74
N ASP A 15 -3.85 7.26 7.46
CA ASP A 15 -2.90 6.44 6.72
C ASP A 15 -3.27 4.95 6.59
N THR A 16 -4.44 4.63 6.00
CA THR A 16 -4.90 3.24 5.86
C THR A 16 -4.86 2.67 4.44
N LEU A 17 -4.29 1.46 4.37
CA LEU A 17 -3.93 0.63 3.21
C LEU A 17 -5.04 -0.31 2.79
N LEU A 18 -5.29 -0.44 1.49
CA LEU A 18 -6.22 -1.46 0.98
C LEU A 18 -5.75 -2.18 -0.30
N GLY A 19 -4.46 -2.10 -0.64
CA GLY A 19 -3.91 -2.75 -1.84
C GLY A 19 -3.68 -4.27 -1.71
N THR A 20 -3.22 -4.72 -0.54
CA THR A 20 -2.80 -6.11 -0.29
C THR A 20 -3.77 -6.90 0.58
N GLU A 21 -4.85 -6.29 1.06
CA GLU A 21 -5.73 -6.92 2.05
C GLU A 21 -6.57 -8.08 1.47
N GLN A 22 -6.67 -8.18 0.14
CA GLN A 22 -7.25 -9.38 -0.46
C GLN A 22 -6.35 -10.63 -0.29
N ALA A 23 -5.08 -10.47 0.09
CA ALA A 23 -4.17 -11.58 0.44
C ALA A 23 -4.48 -12.17 1.83
N ILE A 24 -5.14 -11.40 2.69
CA ILE A 24 -5.53 -11.80 4.06
C ILE A 24 -6.54 -12.94 4.00
N LEU A 25 -7.38 -12.90 2.98
CA LEU A 25 -8.47 -13.85 2.78
C LEU A 25 -8.06 -15.04 1.91
N ARG A 26 -6.85 -15.03 1.32
CA ARG A 26 -6.41 -15.98 0.28
C ARG A 26 -4.91 -16.26 0.40
N PHE A 27 -4.54 -17.51 0.65
CA PHE A 27 -3.14 -17.93 0.53
C PHE A 27 -2.92 -18.77 -0.72
N PRO A 28 -1.74 -18.68 -1.37
CA PRO A 28 -1.38 -19.53 -2.50
C PRO A 28 -1.62 -21.02 -2.22
N PRO A 29 -2.21 -21.77 -3.18
CA PRO A 29 -2.62 -21.32 -4.49
C PRO A 29 -4.10 -20.89 -4.47
N GLY A 30 -4.38 -19.68 -4.02
CA GLY A 30 -5.67 -19.01 -4.19
C GLY A 30 -6.87 -19.81 -3.70
N ARG A 31 -6.81 -20.51 -2.56
CA ARG A 31 -7.98 -21.25 -2.05
C ARG A 31 -8.71 -20.45 -0.98
N PHE A 32 -10.02 -20.32 -1.16
CA PHE A 32 -10.90 -19.73 -0.17
C PHE A 32 -10.91 -20.60 1.09
N ARG A 33 -10.72 -19.93 2.23
CA ARG A 33 -10.48 -20.55 3.54
C ARG A 33 -11.74 -21.16 4.15
N ALA A 34 -12.89 -20.58 3.85
CA ALA A 34 -14.16 -20.98 4.41
C ALA A 34 -14.78 -22.20 3.69
N GLY A 35 -15.52 -23.02 4.43
CA GLY A 35 -16.31 -24.12 3.86
C GLY A 35 -17.23 -23.63 2.74
N PRO A 36 -17.41 -24.39 1.63
CA PRO A 36 -18.29 -23.95 0.55
C PRO A 36 -19.72 -23.77 1.09
N LYS A 37 -20.37 -22.66 0.73
CA LYS A 37 -21.76 -22.32 1.10
C LYS A 37 -21.99 -22.03 2.59
N SER A 38 -20.95 -21.75 3.37
CA SER A 38 -21.12 -21.27 4.75
C SER A 38 -21.38 -19.75 4.81
N PRO A 39 -21.98 -19.23 5.91
CA PRO A 39 -22.08 -17.79 6.14
C PRO A 39 -20.72 -17.10 6.09
N THR A 40 -19.69 -17.71 6.70
CA THR A 40 -18.30 -17.24 6.63
C THR A 40 -17.83 -17.07 5.19
N HIS A 41 -18.11 -18.04 4.33
CA HIS A 41 -17.73 -17.98 2.91
C HIS A 41 -18.46 -16.85 2.16
N ALA A 42 -19.76 -16.71 2.39
CA ALA A 42 -20.58 -15.69 1.73
C ALA A 42 -20.16 -14.27 2.11
N GLU A 43 -19.92 -14.02 3.39
CA GLU A 43 -19.48 -12.71 3.90
C GLU A 43 -18.14 -12.28 3.30
N LEU A 44 -17.15 -13.18 3.36
CA LEU A 44 -15.81 -12.93 2.82
C LEU A 44 -15.85 -12.73 1.29
N LEU A 45 -16.65 -13.52 0.56
CA LEU A 45 -16.79 -13.35 -0.89
C LEU A 45 -17.42 -12.01 -1.26
N ARG A 46 -18.48 -11.61 -0.54
CA ARG A 46 -19.17 -10.34 -0.77
C ARG A 46 -18.22 -9.16 -0.62
N VAL A 47 -17.42 -9.14 0.45
CA VAL A 47 -16.47 -8.06 0.70
C VAL A 47 -15.34 -8.02 -0.33
N ILE A 48 -14.85 -9.18 -0.79
CA ILE A 48 -13.81 -9.26 -1.83
C ILE A 48 -14.34 -8.84 -3.20
N ALA A 49 -15.53 -9.30 -3.57
CA ALA A 49 -16.15 -9.01 -4.86
C ALA A 49 -16.68 -7.56 -4.95
N GLY A 50 -17.01 -6.94 -3.81
CA GLY A 50 -17.63 -5.63 -3.76
C GLY A 50 -18.97 -5.61 -4.50
N ASP A 51 -19.29 -4.48 -5.12
CA ASP A 51 -20.54 -4.29 -5.90
C ASP A 51 -20.53 -5.00 -7.26
N ASN A 52 -19.42 -5.66 -7.63
CA ASN A 52 -19.32 -6.41 -8.88
C ASN A 52 -20.09 -7.72 -8.72
N GLY A 53 -21.39 -7.66 -8.99
CA GLY A 53 -22.26 -8.83 -9.05
C GLY A 53 -21.68 -9.92 -9.93
N HIS A 54 -21.55 -11.12 -9.36
CA HIS A 54 -21.25 -12.40 -10.03
C HIS A 54 -19.78 -12.74 -10.33
N VAL A 55 -18.80 -12.28 -9.54
CA VAL A 55 -17.45 -12.89 -9.61
C VAL A 55 -17.44 -14.23 -8.87
N SER A 56 -17.10 -15.32 -9.56
CA SER A 56 -17.03 -16.65 -8.94
C SER A 56 -15.82 -16.78 -8.02
N GLU A 57 -15.91 -17.67 -7.01
CA GLU A 57 -14.78 -18.04 -6.16
C GLU A 57 -13.57 -18.44 -7.02
N SER A 58 -13.79 -19.24 -8.08
CA SER A 58 -12.78 -19.72 -9.01
C SER A 58 -12.08 -18.61 -9.81
N GLU A 59 -12.82 -17.62 -10.31
CA GLU A 59 -12.25 -16.51 -11.09
C GLU A 59 -11.40 -15.60 -10.19
N LEU A 60 -11.91 -15.29 -8.99
CA LEU A 60 -11.11 -14.57 -8.02
C LEU A 60 -9.86 -15.39 -7.63
N ASN A 61 -9.98 -16.71 -7.49
CA ASN A 61 -8.88 -17.61 -7.14
C ASN A 61 -7.79 -17.61 -8.23
N SER A 62 -8.16 -17.59 -9.51
CA SER A 62 -7.21 -17.59 -10.61
C SER A 62 -6.54 -16.24 -10.80
N GLU A 63 -7.32 -15.16 -10.89
CA GLU A 63 -6.79 -13.86 -11.31
C GLU A 63 -5.98 -13.19 -10.19
N LEU A 64 -6.57 -13.08 -9.01
CA LEU A 64 -5.89 -12.46 -7.86
C LEU A 64 -4.74 -13.33 -7.34
N GLY A 65 -4.91 -14.65 -7.35
CA GLY A 65 -3.86 -15.59 -6.95
C GLY A 65 -2.63 -15.51 -7.85
N ARG A 66 -2.82 -15.36 -9.17
CA ARG A 66 -1.74 -15.11 -10.13
C ARG A 66 -1.08 -13.75 -9.92
N ALA A 67 -1.87 -12.71 -9.73
CA ALA A 67 -1.36 -11.36 -9.50
C ALA A 67 -0.46 -11.29 -8.25
N MET A 68 -0.88 -11.90 -7.15
CA MET A 68 -0.11 -11.95 -5.90
C MET A 68 1.14 -12.82 -6.02
N ALA A 69 1.05 -13.98 -6.67
CA ALA A 69 2.21 -14.83 -6.89
C ALA A 69 3.29 -14.11 -7.73
N LEU A 70 2.87 -13.36 -8.74
CA LEU A 70 3.76 -12.54 -9.57
C LEU A 70 4.41 -11.43 -8.74
N MET A 71 3.60 -10.66 -7.99
CA MET A 71 4.07 -9.55 -7.16
C MET A 71 5.07 -10.04 -6.08
N ASN A 72 4.72 -11.10 -5.34
CA ASN A 72 5.59 -11.67 -4.31
C ASN A 72 6.88 -12.23 -4.90
N GLY A 73 6.82 -12.90 -6.06
CA GLY A 73 8.01 -13.42 -6.74
C GLY A 73 8.99 -12.32 -7.17
N GLN A 74 8.48 -11.17 -7.60
CA GLN A 74 9.30 -10.03 -8.00
C GLN A 74 9.90 -9.28 -6.79
N CYS A 75 9.17 -9.19 -5.68
CA CYS A 75 9.69 -8.66 -4.41
C CYS A 75 10.72 -9.58 -3.74
N ALA A 76 10.57 -10.91 -3.85
CA ALA A 76 11.45 -11.88 -3.20
C ALA A 76 12.85 -11.98 -3.85
N SER A 77 13.02 -11.49 -5.08
CA SER A 77 14.29 -11.55 -5.79
C SER A 77 15.30 -10.55 -5.20
N LYS A 78 16.32 -11.07 -4.50
CA LYS A 78 17.40 -10.25 -3.88
C LYS A 78 18.19 -9.39 -4.88
N ASN A 79 18.20 -9.77 -6.17
CA ASN A 79 18.83 -9.02 -7.26
C ASN A 79 17.80 -8.48 -8.26
N GLY A 80 16.52 -8.52 -7.90
CA GLY A 80 15.42 -8.06 -8.74
C GLY A 80 15.34 -6.53 -8.79
N PRO A 81 14.62 -5.99 -9.78
CA PRO A 81 14.38 -4.55 -9.92
C PRO A 81 13.70 -3.93 -8.69
N SER A 82 12.99 -4.74 -7.90
CA SER A 82 12.24 -4.34 -6.70
C SER A 82 12.79 -4.99 -5.42
N SER A 83 14.09 -5.29 -5.38
CA SER A 83 14.76 -6.03 -4.29
C SER A 83 14.69 -5.36 -2.90
N GLU A 84 14.31 -4.09 -2.85
CA GLU A 84 14.07 -3.32 -1.62
C GLU A 84 12.61 -3.33 -1.17
N MET A 85 11.69 -3.70 -2.07
CA MET A 85 10.29 -3.86 -1.74
C MET A 85 10.07 -5.20 -1.04
N VAL A 86 9.56 -5.14 0.17
CA VAL A 86 9.27 -6.32 0.97
C VAL A 86 7.76 -6.44 1.17
N LEU A 87 7.22 -7.60 0.81
CA LEU A 87 5.86 -8.02 1.14
C LEU A 87 5.94 -9.26 2.02
N ALA A 88 5.50 -9.14 3.26
CA ALA A 88 5.50 -10.24 4.22
C ALA A 88 4.08 -10.52 4.71
N ASN A 89 3.53 -11.67 4.28
CA ASN A 89 2.22 -12.15 4.66
C ASN A 89 2.34 -13.54 5.28
N SER A 90 1.68 -13.77 6.43
CA SER A 90 1.65 -15.10 7.06
C SER A 90 0.39 -15.31 7.88
N LEU A 91 0.01 -16.58 8.03
CA LEU A 91 -1.00 -17.04 8.96
C LEU A 91 -0.30 -17.60 10.19
N TRP A 92 -0.51 -17.03 11.37
CA TRP A 92 0.04 -17.62 12.59
C TRP A 92 -1.01 -18.43 13.34
N THR A 93 -0.70 -19.67 13.70
CA THR A 93 -1.63 -20.54 14.45
C THR A 93 -0.96 -21.09 15.72
N ARG A 94 -1.76 -21.30 16.76
CA ARG A 94 -1.30 -21.83 18.05
C ARG A 94 -2.00 -23.15 18.38
N GLY A 95 -1.23 -24.22 18.56
CA GLY A 95 -1.76 -25.52 18.99
C GLY A 95 -2.75 -26.18 18.02
N MET A 96 -2.78 -25.77 16.74
CA MET A 96 -3.69 -26.30 15.73
C MET A 96 -2.94 -26.93 14.57
N THR A 97 -3.39 -28.11 14.15
CA THR A 97 -2.89 -28.78 12.95
C THR A 97 -3.71 -28.35 11.75
N LEU A 98 -3.08 -27.64 10.81
CA LEU A 98 -3.71 -27.33 9.53
C LEU A 98 -3.63 -28.53 8.57
N LYS A 99 -4.62 -28.63 7.69
CA LYS A 99 -4.61 -29.58 6.58
C LYS A 99 -3.42 -29.29 5.67
N LYS A 100 -2.85 -30.34 5.05
CA LYS A 100 -1.63 -30.28 4.23
C LYS A 100 -1.63 -29.16 3.18
N ALA A 101 -2.80 -28.84 2.61
CA ALA A 101 -2.95 -27.77 1.62
C ALA A 101 -2.70 -26.35 2.18
N TYR A 102 -2.70 -26.17 3.50
CA TYR A 102 -2.57 -24.88 4.18
C TYR A 102 -1.34 -24.80 5.11
N ALA A 103 -0.63 -25.91 5.32
CA ALA A 103 0.51 -25.97 6.24
C ALA A 103 1.71 -25.12 5.79
N THR A 104 1.94 -25.00 4.48
CA THR A 104 3.04 -24.18 3.93
C THR A 104 2.76 -22.68 3.95
N ALA A 105 1.51 -22.30 4.27
CA ALA A 105 1.01 -20.94 4.32
C ALA A 105 0.95 -20.38 5.75
N SER A 106 1.39 -21.17 6.73
CA SER A 106 1.22 -20.88 8.14
C SER A 106 2.50 -21.09 8.92
N GLU A 107 2.65 -20.31 9.97
CA GLU A 107 3.69 -20.44 10.96
C GLU A 107 3.06 -20.88 12.28
N ALA A 108 3.56 -21.97 12.86
CA ALA A 108 3.16 -22.38 14.20
C ALA A 108 3.86 -21.49 15.22
N ILE A 109 3.10 -20.90 16.14
CA ILE A 109 3.63 -19.95 17.12
C ILE A 109 3.25 -20.34 18.56
N ASN A 110 4.04 -19.89 19.51
CA ASN A 110 3.81 -20.06 20.95
C ASN A 110 3.33 -18.78 21.63
N GLY A 111 3.48 -17.62 20.99
CA GLY A 111 3.08 -16.32 21.54
C GLY A 111 3.50 -15.15 20.65
N ALA A 112 3.37 -13.94 21.19
CA ALA A 112 3.58 -12.71 20.44
C ALA A 112 5.01 -12.53 19.92
N LYS A 113 5.99 -13.04 20.69
CA LYS A 113 7.41 -12.98 20.33
C LYS A 113 7.71 -13.70 19.00
N ASP A 114 7.14 -14.88 18.79
CA ASP A 114 7.40 -15.67 17.57
C ASP A 114 6.89 -14.93 16.33
N ILE A 115 5.75 -14.24 16.44
CA ILE A 115 5.23 -13.37 15.37
C ILE A 115 6.19 -12.21 15.12
N ASN A 116 6.58 -11.49 16.18
CA ASN A 116 7.44 -10.31 16.04
C ASN A 116 8.83 -10.68 15.48
N ASP A 117 9.42 -11.79 15.91
CA ASP A 117 10.69 -12.29 15.38
C ASP A 117 10.58 -12.66 13.89
N TRP A 118 9.50 -13.35 13.50
CA TRP A 118 9.25 -13.70 12.10
C TRP A 118 9.07 -12.45 11.25
N VAL A 119 8.30 -11.47 11.73
CA VAL A 119 8.05 -10.21 11.04
C VAL A 119 9.33 -9.40 10.93
N GLU A 120 10.11 -9.27 11.99
CA GLU A 120 11.39 -8.55 11.96
C GLU A 120 12.33 -9.20 10.94
N GLY A 121 12.44 -10.53 10.92
CA GLY A 121 13.24 -11.27 9.94
C GLY A 121 12.75 -11.08 8.50
N ALA A 122 11.45 -11.26 8.27
CA ALA A 122 10.83 -11.10 6.95
C ALA A 122 10.96 -9.67 6.41
N THR A 123 11.00 -8.68 7.31
CA THR A 123 11.04 -7.25 7.01
C THR A 123 12.42 -6.63 7.19
N ARG A 124 13.47 -7.46 7.34
CA ARG A 124 14.86 -7.00 7.48
C ARG A 124 15.06 -5.98 8.60
N GLY A 125 14.30 -6.08 9.69
CA GLY A 125 14.41 -5.20 10.86
C GLY A 125 13.53 -3.95 10.82
N MET A 126 12.81 -3.69 9.74
CA MET A 126 12.04 -2.45 9.56
C MET A 126 10.77 -2.43 10.39
N ILE A 127 10.11 -3.58 10.52
CA ILE A 127 8.95 -3.72 11.38
C ILE A 127 9.32 -4.54 12.60
N LYS A 128 9.22 -3.86 13.74
CA LYS A 128 9.35 -4.44 15.07
C LYS A 128 8.00 -4.36 15.76
N ASP A 129 7.81 -5.28 16.70
CA ASP A 129 6.68 -5.29 17.63
C ASP A 129 5.32 -5.13 16.91
N LEU A 130 5.09 -5.96 15.88
CA LEU A 130 3.82 -5.99 15.14
C LEU A 130 2.65 -6.22 16.10
N ILE A 131 2.83 -7.09 17.09
CA ILE A 131 1.84 -7.33 18.14
C ILE A 131 2.44 -7.10 19.51
N GLN A 132 1.73 -6.28 20.30
CA GLN A 132 2.16 -5.88 21.65
C GLN A 132 1.54 -6.74 22.75
N THR A 133 0.45 -7.46 22.45
CA THR A 133 -0.27 -8.25 23.44
C THR A 133 -0.46 -9.69 22.99
N GLU A 134 -0.37 -10.61 23.94
CA GLU A 134 -0.64 -12.03 23.73
C GLU A 134 -2.11 -12.29 23.35
N LYS A 135 -3.03 -11.32 23.51
CA LYS A 135 -4.44 -11.47 23.14
C LYS A 135 -4.65 -11.70 21.64
N HIS A 136 -3.73 -11.22 20.80
CA HIS A 136 -3.77 -11.46 19.35
C HIS A 136 -3.18 -12.84 18.97
N SER A 137 -2.59 -13.57 19.92
CA SER A 137 -1.91 -14.86 19.69
C SER A 137 -2.81 -16.09 19.83
N GLU A 138 -4.07 -15.91 20.23
CA GLU A 138 -4.87 -17.04 20.72
C GLU A 138 -5.34 -17.98 19.60
N HIS A 139 -5.65 -17.49 18.39
CA HIS A 139 -6.22 -18.37 17.35
C HIS A 139 -5.73 -18.13 15.92
N THR A 140 -5.62 -16.89 15.45
CA THR A 140 -5.04 -16.56 14.13
C THR A 140 -4.77 -15.06 14.00
N ALA A 141 -3.55 -14.68 13.63
CA ALA A 141 -3.22 -13.34 13.16
C ALA A 141 -2.74 -13.39 11.71
N LEU A 142 -2.93 -12.31 10.97
CA LEU A 142 -2.32 -12.12 9.67
C LEU A 142 -1.77 -10.71 9.53
N GLY A 143 -0.49 -10.66 9.14
CA GLY A 143 0.31 -9.46 8.98
C GLY A 143 0.52 -9.17 7.51
N ASN A 144 0.34 -7.93 7.08
CA ASN A 144 0.86 -7.46 5.80
C ASN A 144 1.89 -6.39 6.11
N VAL A 145 3.10 -6.54 5.55
CA VAL A 145 4.15 -5.52 5.65
C VAL A 145 4.54 -5.04 4.26
N HIS A 146 4.58 -3.73 4.08
CA HIS A 146 5.12 -3.09 2.90
C HIS A 146 6.31 -2.22 3.27
N ASN A 147 7.36 -2.29 2.46
CA ASN A 147 8.44 -1.31 2.45
C ASN A 147 8.72 -0.90 1.01
N CYS A 148 9.05 0.37 0.76
CA CYS A 148 9.46 0.85 -0.54
C CYS A 148 10.61 1.85 -0.38
N CYS A 149 11.78 1.57 -0.97
CA CYS A 149 12.98 2.37 -0.75
C CYS A 149 13.80 2.76 -2.00
N ASP A 150 13.36 2.52 -3.25
CA ASP A 150 14.20 2.91 -4.42
C ASP A 150 13.42 3.39 -5.66
N LEU A 151 12.97 4.66 -5.70
CA LEU A 151 12.41 5.21 -6.95
C LEU A 151 13.45 5.10 -8.08
N GLY A 152 13.02 4.92 -9.32
CA GLY A 152 13.91 4.73 -10.47
C GLY A 152 14.55 6.02 -10.98
N HIS A 153 14.08 7.18 -10.49
CA HIS A 153 14.56 8.52 -10.83
C HIS A 153 14.63 9.36 -9.56
N GLY A 154 15.81 9.88 -9.25
CA GLY A 154 16.06 10.53 -7.95
C GLY A 154 15.45 11.91 -7.85
N LEU A 155 15.15 12.29 -6.61
CA LEU A 155 14.96 13.68 -6.22
C LEU A 155 16.33 14.36 -6.05
N GLU A 156 16.36 15.69 -5.96
CA GLU A 156 17.62 16.40 -5.78
C GLU A 156 18.25 15.99 -4.44
N PRO A 157 19.59 15.98 -4.33
CA PRO A 157 20.27 15.57 -3.12
C PRO A 157 19.89 16.42 -1.90
N ALA A 158 20.05 15.85 -0.70
CA ALA A 158 19.61 16.44 0.57
C ALA A 158 20.10 17.88 0.85
N TRP A 159 21.22 18.33 0.27
CA TRP A 159 21.70 19.70 0.43
C TRP A 159 20.89 20.75 -0.36
N LEU A 160 20.02 20.32 -1.28
CA LEU A 160 19.06 21.16 -1.99
C LEU A 160 17.66 21.15 -1.35
N THR A 161 17.42 20.26 -0.38
CA THR A 161 16.19 20.25 0.43
C THR A 161 16.13 21.52 1.29
N GLN A 162 14.99 22.21 1.23
CA GLN A 162 14.77 23.48 1.93
C GLN A 162 13.53 23.41 2.81
N GLN A 163 13.49 24.22 3.87
CA GLN A 163 12.28 24.35 4.67
C GLN A 163 11.18 25.03 3.85
N GLY A 164 10.01 24.40 3.77
CA GLY A 164 8.82 24.95 3.13
C GLY A 164 7.58 24.73 3.98
N GLU A 165 6.55 25.53 3.72
CA GLU A 165 5.28 25.43 4.43
C GLU A 165 4.44 24.27 3.87
N PHE A 166 3.90 23.44 4.76
CA PHE A 166 2.91 22.42 4.47
C PHE A 166 1.66 22.69 5.30
N THR A 167 0.52 22.86 4.64
CA THR A 167 -0.78 23.01 5.30
C THR A 167 -1.30 21.64 5.65
N THR A 168 -1.32 21.30 6.94
CA THR A 168 -1.84 20.01 7.43
C THR A 168 -3.34 19.87 7.19
N HIS A 169 -3.87 18.66 7.36
CA HIS A 169 -5.31 18.41 7.25
C HIS A 169 -6.17 19.26 8.19
N SER A 170 -5.65 19.61 9.38
CA SER A 170 -6.32 20.53 10.31
C SER A 170 -6.28 22.00 9.86
N GLY A 171 -5.76 22.28 8.67
CA GLY A 171 -5.57 23.62 8.12
C GLY A 171 -4.40 24.40 8.74
N GLN A 172 -3.58 23.75 9.58
CA GLN A 172 -2.47 24.41 10.27
C GLN A 172 -1.20 24.38 9.39
N PRO A 173 -0.56 25.52 9.12
CA PRO A 173 0.71 25.55 8.41
C PRO A 173 1.83 25.02 9.30
N LYS A 174 2.73 24.24 8.71
CA LYS A 174 3.89 23.63 9.38
C LYS A 174 5.11 23.73 8.48
N MET A 175 6.25 24.11 9.04
CA MET A 175 7.51 24.12 8.30
C MET A 175 8.09 22.70 8.26
N VAL A 176 8.35 22.20 7.07
CA VAL A 176 8.84 20.83 6.84
C VAL A 176 9.95 20.83 5.78
N PRO A 177 10.88 19.86 5.79
CA PRO A 177 11.85 19.70 4.72
C PRO A 177 11.15 19.35 3.41
N MET A 178 11.26 20.25 2.42
CA MET A 178 10.72 20.09 1.07
C MET A 178 11.85 19.74 0.11
N MET A 179 11.74 18.58 -0.50
CA MET A 179 12.60 18.09 -1.57
C MET A 179 12.16 18.72 -2.89
N HIS A 180 13.11 18.95 -3.79
CA HIS A 180 12.87 19.53 -5.11
C HIS A 180 13.43 18.61 -6.18
N GLN A 181 12.80 18.57 -7.36
CA GLN A 181 13.39 17.92 -8.53
C GLN A 181 12.85 18.55 -9.80
N LEU A 182 13.75 19.08 -10.62
CA LEU A 182 13.43 19.44 -12.00
C LEU A 182 13.56 18.20 -12.88
N PHE A 183 12.45 17.76 -13.46
CA PHE A 183 12.43 16.78 -14.54
C PHE A 183 12.45 17.56 -15.85
N ASP A 184 13.58 17.49 -16.56
CA ASP A 184 13.79 18.14 -17.87
C ASP A 184 14.43 17.10 -18.80
N GLY A 185 13.61 16.37 -19.55
CA GLY A 185 14.05 15.19 -20.28
C GLY A 185 13.04 14.68 -21.31
N PRO A 186 13.42 13.67 -22.13
CA PRO A 186 12.52 13.09 -23.11
C PRO A 186 11.25 12.57 -22.41
N ALA A 187 10.09 12.80 -23.02
CA ALA A 187 8.74 12.59 -22.46
C ALA A 187 8.44 11.19 -21.90
N LYS A 188 9.37 10.24 -21.96
CA LYS A 188 9.20 8.85 -21.52
C LYS A 188 9.43 8.63 -20.03
N THR A 189 10.04 9.56 -19.29
CA THR A 189 10.49 9.31 -17.91
C THR A 189 9.47 9.66 -16.84
N LEU A 190 8.65 10.70 -17.06
CA LEU A 190 7.63 11.11 -16.11
C LEU A 190 6.26 11.15 -16.79
N LYS A 191 5.26 10.63 -16.09
CA LYS A 191 3.87 10.69 -16.55
C LYS A 191 2.99 11.27 -15.45
N GLY A 192 1.88 11.88 -15.82
CA GLY A 192 0.90 12.35 -14.86
C GLY A 192 -0.49 12.43 -15.43
N VAL A 193 -1.42 12.75 -14.55
CA VAL A 193 -2.83 12.92 -14.84
C VAL A 193 -3.22 14.27 -14.27
N ARG A 194 -3.88 15.08 -15.08
CA ARG A 194 -4.51 16.32 -14.63
C ARG A 194 -5.99 16.23 -14.89
N LYS A 195 -6.79 16.36 -13.82
CA LYS A 195 -8.22 16.61 -13.92
C LYS A 195 -8.48 18.02 -13.42
N GLU A 196 -8.79 18.91 -14.36
CA GLU A 196 -8.99 20.33 -14.09
C GLU A 196 -10.02 20.55 -12.96
N GLY A 197 -9.62 21.32 -11.96
CA GLY A 197 -10.44 21.61 -10.78
C GLY A 197 -10.59 20.46 -9.78
N LEU A 198 -9.99 19.29 -10.03
CA LEU A 198 -10.16 18.10 -9.18
C LEU A 198 -8.86 17.63 -8.54
N TYR A 199 -7.86 17.24 -9.32
CA TYR A 199 -6.54 16.84 -8.81
C TYR A 199 -5.47 16.85 -9.91
N ASP A 200 -4.22 16.92 -9.47
CA ASP A 200 -3.04 16.56 -10.24
C ASP A 200 -2.43 15.28 -9.66
N ALA A 201 -1.96 14.37 -10.52
CA ALA A 201 -1.24 13.19 -10.10
C ALA A 201 0.02 12.97 -10.94
N ILE A 202 1.09 12.51 -10.31
CA ILE A 202 2.35 12.14 -10.97
C ILE A 202 2.66 10.68 -10.72
N SER A 203 3.25 10.01 -11.70
CA SER A 203 3.73 8.63 -11.60
C SER A 203 5.25 8.62 -11.72
N LEU A 204 5.90 8.16 -10.66
CA LEU A 204 7.34 8.00 -10.51
C LEU A 204 7.65 6.50 -10.56
N PRO A 205 8.23 5.97 -11.65
CA PRO A 205 8.56 4.55 -11.72
C PRO A 205 9.67 4.21 -10.73
N TYR A 206 9.56 3.06 -10.06
CA TYR A 206 10.67 2.44 -9.32
C TYR A 206 11.71 1.88 -10.27
N LYS A 207 12.90 1.56 -9.75
CA LYS A 207 13.94 0.90 -10.54
C LYS A 207 13.40 -0.37 -11.23
N GLY A 208 13.67 -0.46 -12.53
CA GLY A 208 13.21 -1.56 -13.38
C GLY A 208 11.72 -1.57 -13.73
N ASP A 209 10.97 -0.50 -13.43
CA ASP A 209 9.61 -0.22 -13.94
C ASP A 209 8.55 -1.29 -13.61
N VAL A 210 8.81 -2.14 -12.61
CA VAL A 210 7.85 -3.13 -12.10
C VAL A 210 6.81 -2.48 -11.19
N PHE A 211 7.24 -1.49 -10.40
CA PHE A 211 6.36 -0.69 -9.58
C PHE A 211 6.45 0.79 -9.96
N SER A 212 5.41 1.54 -9.65
CA SER A 212 5.43 3.01 -9.72
C SER A 212 4.78 3.61 -8.48
N ALA A 213 5.39 4.65 -7.93
CA ALA A 213 4.77 5.52 -6.95
C ALA A 213 3.87 6.53 -7.68
N VAL A 214 2.63 6.67 -7.23
CA VAL A 214 1.70 7.69 -7.70
C VAL A 214 1.37 8.63 -6.56
N ALA A 215 1.72 9.89 -6.72
CA ALA A 215 1.33 10.94 -5.78
C ALA A 215 0.17 11.73 -6.39
N LEU A 216 -0.98 11.74 -5.72
CA LEU A 216 -2.21 12.41 -6.15
C LEU A 216 -2.51 13.56 -5.19
N LEU A 217 -2.58 14.77 -5.75
CA LEU A 217 -2.75 16.02 -5.05
C LEU A 217 -4.12 16.64 -5.42
N PRO A 218 -5.11 16.61 -4.51
CA PRO A 218 -6.38 17.28 -4.73
C PRO A 218 -6.21 18.78 -5.00
N ALA A 219 -7.07 19.35 -5.85
CA ALA A 219 -7.15 20.78 -6.05
C ALA A 219 -7.54 21.49 -4.73
N VAL A 220 -7.21 22.78 -4.63
CA VAL A 220 -7.54 23.55 -3.42
C VAL A 220 -9.06 23.57 -3.22
N GLY A 221 -9.52 23.19 -2.03
CA GLY A 221 -10.93 23.09 -1.69
C GLY A 221 -11.60 21.75 -2.04
N VAL A 222 -10.88 20.83 -2.69
CA VAL A 222 -11.33 19.46 -2.93
C VAL A 222 -10.83 18.57 -1.80
N ASP A 223 -11.74 17.85 -1.14
CA ASP A 223 -11.38 16.89 -0.12
C ASP A 223 -10.78 15.60 -0.74
N MET A 224 -10.02 14.86 0.07
CA MET A 224 -9.30 13.68 -0.38
C MET A 224 -10.26 12.55 -0.83
N ALA A 225 -11.41 12.40 -0.18
CA ALA A 225 -12.37 11.34 -0.49
C ALA A 225 -12.98 11.57 -1.88
N THR A 226 -13.39 12.79 -2.21
CA THR A 226 -13.88 13.16 -3.54
C THR A 226 -12.85 12.85 -4.63
N ALA A 227 -11.59 13.19 -4.40
CA ALA A 227 -10.51 12.91 -5.36
C ALA A 227 -10.28 11.40 -5.54
N PHE A 228 -10.29 10.63 -4.44
CA PHE A 228 -10.17 9.17 -4.47
C PHE A 228 -11.35 8.48 -5.12
N GLU A 229 -12.58 8.91 -4.86
CA GLU A 229 -13.78 8.34 -5.48
C GLU A 229 -13.70 8.44 -7.00
N ASP A 230 -13.28 9.59 -7.54
CA ASP A 230 -13.08 9.75 -8.96
C ASP A 230 -11.90 8.90 -9.47
N TRP A 231 -10.77 8.89 -8.76
CA TRP A 231 -9.62 8.05 -9.09
C TRP A 231 -9.98 6.54 -9.12
N ALA A 232 -10.87 6.13 -8.22
CA ALA A 232 -11.34 4.76 -8.05
C ALA A 232 -12.25 4.25 -9.16
N ARG A 233 -12.79 5.12 -10.04
CA ARG A 233 -13.75 4.75 -11.10
C ARG A 233 -13.13 3.93 -12.22
N GLY A 234 -11.81 3.95 -12.39
CA GLY A 234 -11.19 3.23 -13.49
C GLY A 234 -9.69 3.45 -13.64
N PRO A 235 -9.09 2.81 -14.65
CA PRO A 235 -7.69 3.04 -14.99
C PRO A 235 -7.49 4.50 -15.38
N GLN A 236 -6.31 5.02 -15.04
CA GLN A 236 -5.97 6.42 -15.25
C GLN A 236 -5.13 6.57 -16.51
N GLU A 237 -5.44 7.58 -17.32
CA GLU A 237 -4.75 7.84 -18.57
C GLU A 237 -3.53 8.73 -18.33
N PHE A 238 -2.40 8.10 -18.00
CA PHE A 238 -1.15 8.80 -17.72
C PHE A 238 -0.54 9.41 -18.98
N GLN A 239 -0.47 10.74 -19.01
CA GLN A 239 0.12 11.51 -20.10
C GLN A 239 1.61 11.79 -19.83
N PRO A 240 2.47 11.68 -20.86
CA PRO A 240 3.86 12.11 -20.81
C PRO A 240 4.04 13.56 -20.34
N ILE A 241 4.88 13.80 -19.32
CA ILE A 241 5.26 15.15 -18.88
C ILE A 241 6.68 15.43 -19.40
N ARG A 242 6.83 16.53 -20.16
CA ARG A 242 8.12 16.90 -20.77
C ARG A 242 9.05 17.66 -19.83
N ARG A 243 8.48 18.58 -19.05
CA ARG A 243 9.23 19.50 -18.21
C ARG A 243 8.38 19.92 -17.01
N VAL A 244 8.75 19.50 -15.82
CA VAL A 244 8.05 19.85 -14.57
C VAL A 244 9.02 19.88 -13.41
N LYS A 245 8.77 20.79 -12.48
CA LYS A 245 9.44 20.83 -11.18
C LYS A 245 8.49 20.26 -10.14
N ILE A 246 8.90 19.17 -9.51
CA ILE A 246 8.17 18.56 -8.40
C ILE A 246 8.77 19.08 -7.10
N VAL A 247 7.90 19.47 -6.18
CA VAL A 247 8.27 19.89 -4.82
C VAL A 247 7.42 19.09 -3.84
N MET A 248 8.05 18.32 -2.97
CA MET A 248 7.33 17.44 -2.04
C MET A 248 8.04 17.30 -0.70
N PRO A 249 7.31 17.10 0.41
CA PRO A 249 7.94 16.94 1.71
C PRO A 249 8.70 15.62 1.77
N LYS A 250 9.80 15.61 2.52
CA LYS A 250 10.34 14.36 3.08
C LYS A 250 9.33 13.84 4.09
N PHE A 251 8.96 12.56 3.99
CA PHE A 251 7.98 11.99 4.91
C PHE A 251 8.27 10.52 5.21
N LYS A 252 7.86 10.13 6.40
CA LYS A 252 7.79 8.74 6.82
C LYS A 252 6.41 8.50 7.39
N VAL A 253 5.65 7.64 6.72
CA VAL A 253 4.33 7.23 7.17
C VAL A 253 4.43 5.81 7.68
N SER A 254 4.00 5.61 8.92
CA SER A 254 3.84 4.28 9.48
C SER A 254 2.43 4.13 10.02
N SER A 255 1.79 3.01 9.69
CA SER A 255 0.43 2.73 10.13
C SER A 255 0.35 1.30 10.61
N GLN A 256 -0.31 1.11 11.75
CA GLN A 256 -0.61 -0.20 12.32
C GLN A 256 -2.10 -0.25 12.67
N LEU A 257 -2.83 -1.17 12.06
CA LEU A 257 -4.28 -1.25 12.18
C LEU A 257 -4.73 -2.69 12.44
N SER A 258 -5.67 -2.86 13.38
CA SER A 258 -6.50 -4.06 13.41
C SER A 258 -7.60 -3.89 12.36
N LEU A 259 -7.65 -4.78 11.38
CA LEU A 259 -8.69 -4.79 10.35
C LEU A 259 -9.97 -5.47 10.82
N LYS A 260 -9.98 -6.09 12.00
CA LYS A 260 -11.18 -6.76 12.51
C LYS A 260 -12.39 -5.81 12.63
N PRO A 261 -12.29 -4.60 13.21
CA PRO A 261 -13.40 -3.65 13.22
C PRO A 261 -13.84 -3.25 11.81
N VAL A 262 -12.88 -2.98 10.92
CA VAL A 262 -13.15 -2.56 9.53
C VAL A 262 -13.89 -3.65 8.76
N LEU A 263 -13.37 -4.88 8.80
CA LEU A 263 -13.97 -6.03 8.12
C LEU A 263 -15.36 -6.35 8.67
N LYS A 264 -15.60 -6.16 9.97
CA LYS A 264 -16.94 -6.28 10.56
C LYS A 264 -17.91 -5.24 10.04
N GLU A 265 -17.50 -3.98 9.92
CA GLU A 265 -18.32 -2.92 9.35
C GLU A 265 -18.65 -3.17 7.87
N MET A 266 -17.73 -3.79 7.13
CA MET A 266 -17.98 -4.28 5.77
C MET A 266 -18.87 -5.54 5.72
N GLY A 267 -19.27 -6.07 6.88
CA GLY A 267 -20.18 -7.22 6.99
C GLY A 267 -19.48 -8.58 6.98
N VAL A 268 -18.23 -8.65 7.42
CA VAL A 268 -17.54 -9.90 7.80
C VAL A 268 -17.61 -10.06 9.31
N GLU A 269 -18.62 -10.75 9.79
CA GLU A 269 -18.85 -10.93 11.23
C GLU A 269 -18.49 -12.34 11.68
N VAL A 270 -19.02 -13.36 10.99
CA VAL A 270 -18.96 -14.75 11.43
C VAL A 270 -17.53 -15.26 11.48
N ALA A 271 -16.66 -14.79 10.58
CA ALA A 271 -15.24 -15.15 10.51
C ALA A 271 -14.46 -14.86 11.81
N PHE A 272 -14.93 -13.92 12.63
CA PHE A 272 -14.30 -13.50 13.89
C PHE A 272 -14.94 -14.14 15.14
N THR A 273 -15.76 -15.17 14.96
CA THR A 273 -16.50 -15.85 16.02
C THR A 273 -16.27 -17.35 15.98
N VAL A 274 -16.57 -18.04 17.07
CA VAL A 274 -16.52 -19.51 17.14
C VAL A 274 -17.46 -20.22 16.15
N ALA A 275 -18.40 -19.49 15.54
CA ALA A 275 -19.28 -19.99 14.49
C ALA A 275 -18.63 -19.97 13.08
N ALA A 276 -17.38 -19.49 12.98
CA ALA A 276 -16.64 -19.48 11.73
C ALA A 276 -16.47 -20.89 11.16
N ASP A 277 -16.81 -21.06 9.89
CA ASP A 277 -16.56 -22.29 9.17
C ASP A 277 -15.27 -22.16 8.35
N PHE A 278 -14.15 -22.52 8.97
CA PHE A 278 -12.85 -22.73 8.31
C PHE A 278 -12.48 -24.21 8.20
N THR A 279 -13.47 -25.10 8.05
CA THR A 279 -13.27 -26.56 7.98
C THR A 279 -12.39 -27.01 6.81
N ARG A 280 -12.21 -26.19 5.77
CA ARG A 280 -11.23 -26.44 4.71
C ARG A 280 -9.79 -26.35 5.21
N MET A 281 -9.52 -25.59 6.27
CA MET A 281 -8.18 -25.37 6.81
C MET A 281 -7.84 -26.31 7.96
N ALA A 282 -8.77 -26.58 8.87
CA ALA A 282 -8.55 -27.43 10.03
C ALA A 282 -9.86 -28.14 10.44
N ASP A 283 -9.76 -29.31 11.06
CA ASP A 283 -10.91 -30.11 11.49
C ASP A 283 -11.50 -29.66 12.86
N GLY A 284 -11.30 -28.39 13.25
CA GLY A 284 -11.71 -27.83 14.55
C GLY A 284 -12.23 -26.39 14.46
N GLY A 285 -12.70 -25.84 15.59
CA GLY A 285 -13.30 -24.49 15.74
C GLY A 285 -12.32 -23.33 15.55
N LEU A 286 -11.67 -23.30 14.38
CA LEU A 286 -10.81 -22.21 13.94
C LEU A 286 -11.65 -20.97 13.67
N PHE A 287 -11.20 -19.82 14.12
CA PHE A 287 -11.74 -18.51 13.77
C PHE A 287 -10.62 -17.47 13.75
N ILE A 288 -10.87 -16.32 13.12
CA ILE A 288 -9.89 -15.24 13.06
C ILE A 288 -9.97 -14.46 14.37
N SER A 289 -8.90 -14.46 15.17
CA SER A 289 -8.86 -13.62 16.37
C SER A 289 -8.68 -12.16 15.99
N ASP A 290 -7.76 -11.88 15.07
CA ASP A 290 -7.52 -10.54 14.54
C ASP A 290 -6.82 -10.60 13.17
N VAL A 291 -6.79 -9.47 12.48
CA VAL A 291 -5.98 -9.25 11.28
C VAL A 291 -5.23 -7.94 11.51
N VAL A 292 -3.90 -8.00 11.55
CA VAL A 292 -3.06 -6.86 11.91
C VAL A 292 -2.33 -6.37 10.68
N HIS A 293 -2.73 -5.23 10.14
CA HIS A 293 -2.05 -4.58 9.04
C HIS A 293 -0.95 -3.67 9.58
N LYS A 294 0.27 -3.70 9.03
CA LYS A 294 1.29 -2.70 9.35
C LYS A 294 2.14 -2.33 8.16
N ALA A 295 2.15 -1.07 7.78
CA ALA A 295 2.98 -0.60 6.67
C ALA A 295 3.89 0.54 7.10
N VAL A 296 5.04 0.61 6.43
CA VAL A 296 5.99 1.69 6.57
C VAL A 296 6.37 2.15 5.17
N VAL A 297 6.17 3.43 4.89
CA VAL A 297 6.63 4.08 3.67
C VAL A 297 7.51 5.24 4.09
N GLU A 298 8.74 5.23 3.61
CA GLU A 298 9.71 6.30 3.83
C GLU A 298 10.13 6.82 2.47
N VAL A 299 9.95 8.13 2.27
CA VAL A 299 10.35 8.81 1.05
C VAL A 299 11.33 9.90 1.43
N ASP A 300 12.57 9.74 0.97
CA ASP A 300 13.66 10.67 1.18
C ASP A 300 14.50 10.86 -0.09
N GLU A 301 15.60 11.60 0.05
CA GLU A 301 16.52 11.91 -1.03
C GLU A 301 17.45 10.74 -1.40
N GLU A 302 17.65 9.77 -0.50
CA GLU A 302 18.62 8.67 -0.63
C GLU A 302 17.98 7.37 -1.14
N GLY A 303 16.68 7.18 -0.95
CA GLY A 303 15.86 6.11 -1.53
C GLY A 303 15.72 6.21 -3.04
N THR A 304 16.71 6.80 -3.70
CA THR A 304 17.01 6.78 -5.13
C THR A 304 18.41 7.34 -5.39
N VAL A 305 19.36 6.49 -5.75
CA VAL A 305 20.70 6.94 -6.13
C VAL A 305 20.83 7.11 -7.65
N ALA A 306 21.31 8.30 -8.04
CA ALA A 306 21.92 8.71 -9.32
C ALA A 306 21.03 9.35 -10.41
N ALA A 307 21.04 10.69 -10.47
CA ALA A 307 21.07 11.45 -11.74
C ALA A 307 21.45 12.95 -11.61
N ALA A 308 21.62 13.53 -10.41
CA ALA A 308 21.75 14.98 -10.28
C ALA A 308 23.12 15.59 -10.67
N ALA A 309 24.17 14.78 -10.90
CA ALA A 309 25.51 15.31 -11.15
C ALA A 309 25.74 15.89 -12.55
N THR A 310 24.84 15.69 -13.52
CA THR A 310 25.12 16.00 -14.94
C THR A 310 24.41 17.26 -15.47
N ALA A 311 23.50 17.89 -14.70
CA ALA A 311 22.66 18.99 -15.20
C ALA A 311 23.25 20.41 -14.95
N VAL A 312 24.23 20.57 -14.07
CA VAL A 312 24.72 21.89 -13.64
C VAL A 312 25.64 22.57 -14.67
N MET A 313 26.00 21.91 -15.78
CA MET A 313 27.05 22.42 -16.68
C MET A 313 26.58 23.14 -17.95
N MET A 314 25.29 23.14 -18.33
CA MET A 314 24.91 23.73 -19.63
C MET A 314 23.46 24.23 -19.68
N LEU A 315 23.20 25.49 -19.33
CA LEU A 315 22.03 26.23 -19.86
C LEU A 315 22.47 27.62 -20.35
N ARG A 316 22.57 27.75 -21.68
CA ARG A 316 22.88 29.00 -22.40
C ARG A 316 21.64 29.73 -22.96
N CYS A 317 20.44 29.28 -22.64
CA CYS A 317 19.19 29.97 -22.92
C CYS A 317 18.26 29.80 -21.72
N VAL A 318 17.53 30.85 -21.33
CA VAL A 318 16.47 30.75 -20.31
C VAL A 318 15.26 30.09 -20.97
N PRO A 319 14.95 28.81 -20.68
CA PRO A 319 13.74 28.18 -21.18
C PRO A 319 12.54 28.81 -20.46
N ALA A 320 11.33 28.64 -21.00
CA ALA A 320 10.12 28.97 -20.25
C ALA A 320 10.15 28.28 -18.87
N PRO A 321 9.67 28.95 -17.81
CA PRO A 321 9.66 28.35 -16.48
C PRO A 321 8.93 27.01 -16.53
N PRO A 322 9.49 25.96 -15.90
CA PRO A 322 8.83 24.67 -15.84
C PRO A 322 7.49 24.83 -15.12
N GLU A 323 6.54 23.99 -15.47
CA GLU A 323 5.35 23.79 -14.64
C GLU A 323 5.78 23.29 -13.24
N GLU A 324 5.10 23.74 -12.18
CA GLU A 324 5.39 23.32 -10.81
C GLU A 324 4.23 22.52 -10.23
N ILE A 325 4.51 21.36 -9.64
CA ILE A 325 3.57 20.59 -8.83
C ILE A 325 4.11 20.56 -7.40
N ILE A 326 3.38 21.21 -6.49
CA ILE A 326 3.82 21.44 -5.11
C ILE A 326 2.91 20.67 -4.16
N PHE A 327 3.44 19.63 -3.52
CA PHE A 327 2.77 18.80 -2.53
C PHE A 327 2.86 19.44 -1.14
N ASN A 328 2.30 20.65 -0.97
CA ASN A 328 2.32 21.42 0.29
C ASN A 328 1.02 21.33 1.11
N ARG A 329 0.21 20.30 0.87
CA ARG A 329 -1.07 20.03 1.55
C ARG A 329 -1.37 18.53 1.47
N PRO A 330 -2.41 17.98 2.14
CA PRO A 330 -2.65 16.55 2.13
C PRO A 330 -2.74 16.00 0.71
N PHE A 331 -2.02 14.91 0.47
CA PHE A 331 -1.96 14.23 -0.81
C PHE A 331 -2.00 12.72 -0.58
N ALA A 332 -2.53 12.00 -1.56
CA ALA A 332 -2.52 10.56 -1.57
C ALA A 332 -1.22 10.03 -2.17
N PHE A 333 -0.69 8.95 -1.61
CA PHE A 333 0.47 8.23 -2.12
C PHE A 333 0.12 6.76 -2.35
N MET A 334 0.35 6.26 -3.55
CA MET A 334 0.00 4.91 -3.96
C MET A 334 1.20 4.23 -4.59
N ILE A 335 1.38 2.94 -4.37
CA ILE A 335 2.40 2.14 -5.06
C ILE A 335 1.66 1.14 -5.93
N TYR A 336 1.81 1.28 -7.24
CA TYR A 336 1.21 0.39 -8.23
C TYR A 336 2.19 -0.68 -8.65
N HIS A 337 1.69 -1.90 -8.76
CA HIS A 337 2.36 -2.96 -9.51
C HIS A 337 1.96 -2.84 -10.99
N ASN A 338 2.87 -2.36 -11.82
CA ASN A 338 2.61 -1.98 -13.21
C ASN A 338 2.06 -3.15 -14.06
N PRO A 339 2.58 -4.39 -13.97
CA PRO A 339 2.08 -5.52 -14.75
C PRO A 339 0.61 -5.89 -14.48
N THR A 340 0.13 -5.70 -13.24
CA THR A 340 -1.26 -6.05 -12.88
C THR A 340 -2.16 -4.83 -12.75
N ASN A 341 -1.60 -3.62 -12.81
CA ASN A 341 -2.28 -2.36 -12.53
C ASN A 341 -3.01 -2.35 -11.17
N LEU A 342 -2.48 -3.09 -10.19
CA LEU A 342 -3.06 -3.18 -8.85
C LEU A 342 -2.24 -2.30 -7.89
N PRO A 343 -2.88 -1.51 -7.03
CA PRO A 343 -2.17 -0.84 -5.96
C PRO A 343 -1.69 -1.90 -4.96
N ALA A 344 -0.39 -1.94 -4.70
CA ALA A 344 0.20 -2.66 -3.58
C ALA A 344 0.11 -1.83 -2.27
N PHE A 345 0.16 -0.50 -2.40
CA PHE A 345 0.04 0.44 -1.29
C PHE A 345 -0.88 1.60 -1.67
N VAL A 346 -1.64 2.09 -0.69
CA VAL A 346 -2.39 3.35 -0.76
C VAL A 346 -2.29 3.98 0.63
N GLY A 347 -1.98 5.26 0.69
CA GLY A 347 -1.96 6.04 1.92
C GLY A 347 -2.23 7.51 1.63
N VAL A 348 -2.45 8.29 2.67
CA VAL A 348 -2.57 9.75 2.60
C VAL A 348 -1.46 10.33 3.46
N VAL A 349 -0.92 11.47 3.08
CA VAL A 349 0.06 12.21 3.90
C VAL A 349 -0.67 13.43 4.45
N HIS A 350 -1.22 13.32 5.66
CA HIS A 350 -1.93 14.44 6.31
C HIS A 350 -0.99 15.40 7.04
N ASP A 351 0.10 14.87 7.60
CA ASP A 351 1.20 15.60 8.23
C ASP A 351 2.51 14.81 7.96
N PRO A 352 3.45 15.35 7.18
CA PRO A 352 4.67 14.62 6.80
C PRO A 352 5.69 14.45 7.95
N VAL A 353 5.44 15.08 9.11
CA VAL A 353 6.33 15.04 10.29
C VAL A 353 5.62 14.41 11.50
N ALA A 354 4.41 13.85 11.33
CA ALA A 354 3.80 13.04 12.38
C ALA A 354 4.51 11.67 12.43
N ALA A 355 5.04 11.31 13.60
CA ALA A 355 5.84 10.12 13.83
C ALA A 355 4.98 8.93 14.30
#